data_AF-A0A937KWU8-F1
#
_entry.id   AF-A0A937KWU8-F1
#
_cell.length_a   1.000
_cell.length_b   1.000
_cell.length_c   1.000
_cell.angle_alpha   90.00
_cell.angle_beta   90.00
_cell.angle_gamma   90.00
#
_symmetry.space_group_name_H-M   'P 1'
#
loop_
_entity.id
_entity.type
_entity.pdbx_description
1 polymer ?
#
loop_
_entity_poly.entity_id
_entity_poly.type
_entity_poly.pdbx_seq_one_letter_code
_entity_poly.pdbx_strand_id
1 'polypeptide(L)'
;MSTKVQKQLQDIGIVNIKEIYYNPTYEFLYEQENSDELEGLEKVQNTEFGAVNVMTGIYTGRSPKDKYILKDENTKDSLWWTSETSKNDNKPITKNVWDNLNNIVTNQLSNKKLYVVDAFCGANKDTCLKVRFVMEVAWQAHFVKNMFIRPSEEELKDFVPDFHVLNGSKSNNKNFKSDGLNSETFIAFNLTDKIQIIGGSWYGGEMKKGMFSVMNYLLPPKNIASMHCSANRGKDGSVALFFGLSGTGKTTLSTDPKRELIGD
;
A
#
# COMPACT_ATOMS: atom_id res chain seq x y z
N MET A 1 -3.56 10.10 21.60
CA MET A 1 -3.62 9.45 20.28
C MET A 1 -2.51 8.42 20.10
N SER A 2 -1.23 8.79 20.33
CA SER A 2 -0.07 7.89 20.20
C SER A 2 -0.22 6.56 20.98
N THR A 3 -0.71 6.57 22.22
CA THR A 3 -0.89 5.35 23.04
C THR A 3 -1.92 4.36 22.46
N LYS A 4 -2.99 4.86 21.82
CA LYS A 4 -4.01 4.02 21.17
C LYS A 4 -3.43 3.35 19.93
N VAL A 5 -2.74 4.12 19.08
CA VAL A 5 -2.08 3.60 17.88
C VAL A 5 -1.02 2.58 18.27
N GLN A 6 -0.19 2.88 19.26
CA GLN A 6 0.83 1.96 19.75
C GLN A 6 0.23 0.62 20.20
N LYS A 7 -0.86 0.64 20.98
CA LYS A 7 -1.54 -0.61 21.40
C LYS A 7 -2.08 -1.39 20.19
N GLN A 8 -2.71 -0.72 19.23
CA GLN A 8 -3.21 -1.36 18.02
C GLN A 8 -2.09 -1.99 17.18
N LEU A 9 -0.90 -1.37 17.14
CA LEU A 9 0.27 -1.94 16.48
C LEU A 9 0.84 -3.16 17.24
N GLN A 10 0.78 -3.15 18.57
CA GLN A 10 1.14 -4.32 19.39
C GLN A 10 0.20 -5.49 19.17
N ASP A 11 -1.10 -5.24 19.04
CA ASP A 11 -2.12 -6.26 18.79
C ASP A 11 -1.89 -7.00 17.45
N ILE A 12 -1.19 -6.38 16.50
CA ILE A 12 -0.81 -6.99 15.21
C ILE A 12 0.67 -7.43 15.15
N GLY A 13 1.36 -7.47 16.30
CA GLY A 13 2.69 -8.08 16.44
C GLY A 13 3.87 -7.11 16.40
N ILE A 14 3.66 -5.79 16.30
CA ILE A 14 4.75 -4.80 16.32
C ILE A 14 4.99 -4.33 17.75
N VAL A 15 6.14 -4.68 18.32
CA VAL A 15 6.46 -4.47 19.74
C VAL A 15 7.64 -3.52 19.93
N ASN A 16 7.77 -3.00 21.16
CA ASN A 16 8.87 -2.12 21.58
C ASN A 16 9.12 -0.92 20.65
N ILE A 17 8.04 -0.32 20.14
CA ILE A 17 8.13 0.84 19.25
C ILE A 17 8.81 1.99 19.99
N LYS A 18 9.90 2.52 19.42
CA LYS A 18 10.69 3.60 20.05
C LYS A 18 9.98 4.94 19.96
N GLU A 19 9.40 5.21 18.79
CA GLU A 19 8.73 6.47 18.49
C GLU A 19 7.72 6.28 17.36
N ILE A 20 6.63 7.04 17.39
CA ILE A 20 5.59 7.03 16.35
C ILE A 20 5.40 8.45 15.82
N TYR A 21 5.69 8.65 14.54
CA TYR A 21 5.29 9.84 13.78
C TYR A 21 3.95 9.56 13.11
N TYR A 22 2.87 10.03 13.74
CA TYR A 22 1.50 9.78 13.29
C TYR A 22 0.99 10.89 12.36
N ASN A 23 0.49 10.50 11.18
CA ASN A 23 -0.03 11.37 10.13
C ASN A 23 0.86 12.63 9.88
N PRO A 24 2.18 12.45 9.65
CA PRO A 24 3.13 13.56 9.55
C PRO A 24 2.74 14.57 8.46
N THR A 25 3.09 15.84 8.66
CA THR A 25 2.90 16.90 7.67
C THR A 25 3.89 16.77 6.52
N TYR A 26 3.67 17.51 5.43
CA TYR A 26 4.62 17.50 4.30
C TYR A 26 5.95 18.11 4.68
N GLU A 27 5.93 19.15 5.51
CA GLU A 27 7.12 19.84 6.01
C GLU A 27 7.96 18.89 6.87
N PHE A 28 7.32 18.19 7.81
CA PHE A 28 8.00 17.19 8.63
C PHE A 28 8.57 16.04 7.78
N LEU A 29 7.81 15.54 6.80
CA LEU A 29 8.29 14.50 5.90
C LEU A 29 9.51 14.98 5.11
N TYR A 30 9.46 16.20 4.58
CA TYR A 30 10.57 16.80 3.85
C TYR A 30 11.84 16.93 4.72
N GLU A 31 11.70 17.37 5.97
CA GLU A 31 12.80 17.41 6.93
C GLU A 31 13.38 16.02 7.20
N GLN A 32 12.54 15.02 7.46
CA GLN A 32 12.99 13.66 7.72
C GLN A 32 13.64 13.00 6.49
N GLU A 33 13.14 13.30 5.29
CA GLU A 33 13.69 12.85 4.01
C GLU A 33 15.08 13.45 3.72
N ASN A 34 15.35 14.64 4.25
CA ASN A 34 16.63 15.35 4.09
C ASN A 34 17.62 15.13 5.24
N SER A 35 17.35 14.18 6.15
CA SER A 35 18.28 13.88 7.24
C SER A 35 19.59 13.27 6.72
N ASP A 36 20.72 13.80 7.21
CA ASP A 36 22.07 13.29 6.90
C ASP A 36 22.32 11.87 7.44
N GLU A 37 21.49 11.40 8.37
CA GLU A 37 21.57 10.06 8.97
C GLU A 37 20.99 8.95 8.07
N LEU A 38 20.29 9.30 6.99
CA LEU A 38 19.70 8.31 6.10
C LEU A 38 20.77 7.54 5.33
N GLU A 39 20.51 6.27 5.03
CA GLU A 39 21.42 5.40 4.28
C GLU A 39 20.72 4.69 3.11
N GLY A 40 21.50 4.25 2.12
CA GLY A 40 21.00 3.44 1.02
C GLY A 40 19.78 4.01 0.30
N LEU A 41 18.72 3.22 0.20
CA LEU A 41 17.47 3.55 -0.51
C LEU A 41 16.51 4.45 0.31
N GLU A 42 16.93 4.85 1.51
CA GLU A 42 16.19 5.83 2.31
C GLU A 42 16.51 7.26 1.87
N LYS A 43 17.71 7.48 1.33
CA LYS A 43 18.18 8.79 0.89
C LYS A 43 17.34 9.35 -0.25
N VAL A 44 17.09 10.64 -0.17
CA VAL A 44 16.49 11.42 -1.25
C VAL A 44 17.54 12.28 -1.96
N GLN A 45 17.21 12.75 -3.15
CA GLN A 45 17.95 13.74 -3.91
C GLN A 45 17.04 14.93 -4.19
N ASN A 46 17.42 16.12 -3.73
CA ASN A 46 16.67 17.33 -4.06
C ASN A 46 16.87 17.68 -5.54
N THR A 47 15.76 17.94 -6.23
CA THR A 47 15.78 18.38 -7.63
C THR A 47 15.73 19.90 -7.71
N GLU A 48 16.14 20.46 -8.85
CA GLU A 48 16.02 21.90 -9.12
C GLU A 48 14.56 22.41 -9.08
N PHE A 49 13.58 21.51 -9.22
CA PHE A 49 12.16 21.83 -9.17
C PHE A 49 11.59 21.87 -7.75
N GLY A 50 12.42 21.68 -6.71
CA GLY A 50 11.99 21.65 -5.31
C GLY A 50 11.31 20.35 -4.87
N ALA A 51 11.21 19.36 -5.76
CA ALA A 51 10.74 18.02 -5.41
C ALA A 51 11.90 17.14 -4.94
N VAL A 52 11.60 16.20 -4.04
CA VAL A 52 12.51 15.11 -3.66
C VAL A 52 12.43 13.97 -4.68
N ASN A 53 13.57 13.40 -5.04
CA ASN A 53 13.69 12.19 -5.84
C ASN A 53 14.24 11.04 -4.98
N VAL A 54 13.74 9.82 -5.18
CA VAL A 54 14.24 8.63 -4.51
C VAL A 54 14.56 7.54 -5.52
N MET A 55 15.55 6.73 -5.18
CA MET A 55 15.88 5.51 -5.92
C MET A 55 15.32 4.30 -5.17
N THR A 56 14.69 3.38 -5.89
CA THR A 56 14.09 2.15 -5.33
C THR A 56 14.92 0.90 -5.60
N GLY A 57 16.19 1.09 -5.99
CA GLY A 57 17.12 0.01 -6.31
C GLY A 57 16.68 -0.79 -7.54
N ILE A 58 16.75 -2.11 -7.44
CA ILE A 58 16.36 -3.02 -8.54
C ILE A 58 14.83 -3.05 -8.77
N TYR A 59 14.03 -2.55 -7.81
CA TYR A 59 12.58 -2.58 -7.86
C TYR A 59 12.03 -1.31 -8.51
N THR A 60 12.16 -1.22 -9.82
CA THR A 60 11.67 -0.09 -10.64
C THR A 60 10.23 -0.28 -11.13
N GLY A 61 9.59 -1.38 -10.74
CA GLY A 61 8.23 -1.75 -11.12
C GLY A 61 7.64 -2.78 -10.16
N ARG A 62 6.43 -3.22 -10.48
CA ARG A 62 5.74 -4.24 -9.68
C ARG A 62 6.42 -5.60 -9.76
N SER A 63 6.25 -6.40 -8.71
CA SER A 63 6.69 -7.79 -8.63
C SER A 63 5.50 -8.77 -8.64
N PRO A 64 4.76 -8.92 -9.77
CA PRO A 64 3.57 -9.77 -9.82
C PRO A 64 3.86 -11.24 -9.48
N LYS A 65 5.06 -11.73 -9.80
CA LYS A 65 5.52 -13.08 -9.45
C LYS A 65 5.73 -13.30 -7.95
N ASP A 66 5.81 -12.22 -7.17
CA ASP A 66 6.00 -12.26 -5.71
C ASP A 66 4.72 -11.84 -4.95
N LYS A 67 3.57 -11.71 -5.65
CA LYS A 67 2.26 -11.47 -5.05
C LYS A 67 1.62 -12.76 -4.53
N TYR A 68 1.21 -12.79 -3.27
CA TYR A 68 0.59 -13.95 -2.62
C TYR A 68 -0.65 -13.59 -1.81
N ILE A 69 -1.59 -14.52 -1.67
CA ILE A 69 -2.78 -14.32 -0.85
C ILE A 69 -3.00 -15.56 0.02
N LEU A 70 -3.23 -15.37 1.32
CA LEU A 70 -3.57 -16.45 2.23
C LEU A 70 -4.84 -17.14 1.72
N LYS A 71 -4.76 -18.46 1.50
CA LYS A 71 -5.91 -19.29 1.20
C LYS A 71 -6.44 -19.89 2.50
N ASP A 72 -7.54 -19.35 2.97
CA ASP A 72 -8.27 -19.74 4.17
C ASP A 72 -9.77 -19.91 3.87
N GLU A 73 -10.57 -20.17 4.90
CA GLU A 73 -12.01 -20.40 4.77
C GLU A 73 -12.77 -19.18 4.19
N ASN A 74 -12.26 -17.96 4.39
CA ASN A 74 -12.91 -16.74 3.91
C ASN A 74 -12.59 -16.44 2.43
N THR A 75 -11.46 -16.93 1.95
CA THR A 75 -10.93 -16.60 0.62
C THR A 75 -11.00 -17.76 -0.37
N LYS A 76 -11.10 -19.02 0.10
CA LYS A 76 -11.01 -20.21 -0.75
C LYS A 76 -12.02 -20.25 -1.89
N ASP A 77 -13.27 -19.82 -1.65
CA ASP A 77 -14.37 -19.91 -2.62
C ASP A 77 -14.73 -18.55 -3.24
N SER A 78 -14.14 -17.46 -2.74
CA SER A 78 -14.47 -16.09 -3.15
C SER A 78 -13.39 -15.42 -4.01
N LEU A 79 -12.14 -15.91 -3.97
CA LEU A 79 -11.05 -15.40 -4.80
C LEU A 79 -10.90 -16.13 -6.13
N TRP A 80 -10.56 -15.38 -7.17
CA TRP A 80 -10.13 -15.93 -8.45
C TRP A 80 -8.68 -16.40 -8.37
N TRP A 81 -8.48 -17.62 -7.88
CA TRP A 81 -7.17 -18.25 -7.77
C TRP A 81 -6.55 -18.51 -9.14
N THR A 82 -5.22 -18.42 -9.22
CA THR A 82 -4.50 -18.84 -10.45
C THR A 82 -4.68 -20.32 -10.71
N SER A 83 -4.87 -20.69 -11.97
CA SER A 83 -4.93 -22.08 -12.42
C SER A 83 -4.22 -22.23 -13.78
N GLU A 84 -4.07 -23.47 -14.26
CA GLU A 84 -3.52 -23.72 -15.60
C GLU A 84 -4.38 -23.11 -16.71
N THR A 85 -5.71 -23.16 -16.54
CA THR A 85 -6.69 -22.65 -17.51
C THR A 85 -6.92 -21.15 -17.41
N SER A 86 -6.58 -20.54 -16.26
CA SER A 86 -6.85 -19.14 -15.96
C SER A 86 -5.69 -18.54 -15.17
N LYS A 87 -4.59 -18.27 -15.89
CA LYS A 87 -3.37 -17.73 -15.28
C LYS A 87 -3.58 -16.29 -14.82
N ASN A 88 -3.28 -16.05 -13.54
CA ASN A 88 -3.30 -14.73 -12.94
C ASN A 88 -2.30 -14.66 -11.76
N ASP A 89 -2.19 -13.52 -11.10
CA ASP A 89 -1.18 -13.30 -10.04
C ASP A 89 -1.65 -13.72 -8.63
N ASN A 90 -2.88 -14.21 -8.46
CA ASN A 90 -3.45 -14.58 -7.16
C ASN A 90 -2.96 -15.97 -6.74
N LYS A 91 -1.70 -16.03 -6.29
CA LYS A 91 -1.02 -17.26 -5.85
C LYS A 91 -1.38 -17.56 -4.38
N PRO A 92 -1.87 -18.76 -4.05
CA PRO A 92 -2.22 -19.11 -2.69
C PRO A 92 -0.96 -19.36 -1.83
N ILE A 93 -1.01 -18.95 -0.57
CA ILE A 93 -0.09 -19.39 0.49
C ILE A 93 -0.87 -19.99 1.65
N THR A 94 -0.20 -20.85 2.43
CA THR A 94 -0.78 -21.46 3.63
C THR A 94 -0.66 -20.54 4.84
N LYS A 95 -1.39 -20.84 5.92
CA LYS A 95 -1.30 -20.11 7.19
C LYS A 95 0.12 -20.10 7.76
N ASN A 96 0.83 -21.23 7.72
CA ASN A 96 2.21 -21.32 8.19
C ASN A 96 3.15 -20.38 7.42
N VAL A 97 3.02 -20.30 6.09
CA VAL A 97 3.81 -19.39 5.27
C VAL A 97 3.45 -17.95 5.57
N TRP A 98 2.15 -17.63 5.68
CA TRP A 98 1.71 -16.29 6.08
C TRP A 98 2.29 -15.87 7.44
N ASP A 99 2.22 -16.74 8.44
CA ASP A 99 2.71 -16.45 9.80
C ASP A 99 4.22 -16.20 9.80
N ASN A 100 4.99 -16.99 9.02
CA ASN A 100 6.42 -16.74 8.83
C ASN A 100 6.68 -15.35 8.20
N LEU A 101 6.02 -15.04 7.09
CA LEU A 101 6.20 -13.75 6.41
C LEU A 101 5.76 -12.56 7.29
N ASN A 102 4.66 -12.70 8.03
CA ASN A 102 4.17 -11.69 8.95
C ASN A 102 5.16 -11.47 10.09
N ASN A 103 5.74 -12.53 10.64
CA ASN A 103 6.78 -12.44 11.67
C ASN A 103 8.04 -11.73 11.16
N ILE A 104 8.45 -11.97 9.91
CA ILE A 104 9.59 -11.27 9.29
C ILE A 104 9.35 -9.76 9.28
N VAL A 105 8.19 -9.31 8.82
CA VAL A 105 7.87 -7.87 8.70
C VAL A 105 7.63 -7.23 10.06
N THR A 106 6.90 -7.87 10.96
CA THR A 106 6.63 -7.32 12.30
C THR A 106 7.90 -7.22 13.15
N ASN A 107 8.81 -8.19 13.06
CA ASN A 107 10.13 -8.10 13.69
C ASN A 107 10.97 -6.97 13.08
N GLN A 108 10.93 -6.79 11.76
CA GLN A 108 11.61 -5.69 11.09
C GLN A 108 11.14 -4.32 11.56
N LEU A 109 9.84 -4.16 11.83
CA LEU A 109 9.24 -2.89 12.27
C LEU A 109 9.31 -2.68 13.79
N SER A 110 9.56 -3.73 14.56
CA SER A 110 9.70 -3.65 16.02
C SER A 110 11.02 -2.99 16.44
N ASN A 111 11.08 -2.43 17.65
CA ASN A 111 12.29 -1.77 18.19
C ASN A 111 12.78 -0.53 17.39
N LYS A 112 11.91 0.10 16.60
CA LYS A 112 12.26 1.23 15.71
C LYS A 112 11.35 2.44 15.90
N LYS A 113 11.77 3.56 15.31
CA LYS A 113 10.88 4.68 14.99
C LYS A 113 10.02 4.30 13.78
N LEU A 114 8.73 4.62 13.83
CA LEU A 114 7.77 4.27 12.79
C LEU A 114 7.00 5.51 12.33
N TYR A 115 6.75 5.57 11.03
CA TYR A 115 5.78 6.46 10.44
C TYR A 115 4.47 5.70 10.30
N VAL A 116 3.38 6.29 10.78
CA VAL A 116 2.03 5.73 10.69
C VAL A 116 1.15 6.73 9.96
N VAL A 117 0.55 6.32 8.85
CA VAL A 117 -0.36 7.16 8.07
C VAL A 117 -1.72 6.50 7.99
N ASP A 118 -2.71 7.14 8.60
CA ASP A 118 -4.11 6.80 8.42
C ASP A 118 -4.68 7.58 7.22
N ALA A 119 -5.27 6.85 6.27
CA ALA A 119 -5.83 7.40 5.04
C ALA A 119 -7.07 6.64 4.55
N PHE A 120 -7.82 7.23 3.62
CA PHE A 120 -8.95 6.58 2.97
C PHE A 120 -8.58 6.08 1.56
N CYS A 121 -9.07 4.88 1.22
CA CYS A 121 -9.09 4.37 -0.15
C CYS A 121 -10.53 4.38 -0.66
N GLY A 122 -10.84 5.29 -1.59
CA GLY A 122 -12.20 5.56 -2.07
C GLY A 122 -12.77 6.86 -1.50
N ALA A 123 -13.36 7.68 -2.36
CA ALA A 123 -13.82 9.04 -2.00
C ALA A 123 -15.16 9.06 -1.26
N ASN A 124 -15.98 8.04 -1.43
CA ASN A 124 -17.32 7.99 -0.84
C ASN A 124 -17.29 7.32 0.53
N LYS A 125 -17.84 7.97 1.56
CA LYS A 125 -17.75 7.53 2.96
C LYS A 125 -18.37 6.17 3.23
N ASP A 126 -19.41 5.80 2.48
CA ASP A 126 -20.15 4.53 2.61
C ASP A 126 -19.40 3.30 2.10
N THR A 127 -18.38 3.52 1.27
CA THR A 127 -17.69 2.47 0.51
C THR A 127 -16.17 2.59 0.58
N CYS A 128 -15.65 3.65 1.19
CA CYS A 128 -14.22 3.82 1.42
C CYS A 128 -13.68 2.77 2.40
N LEU A 129 -12.40 2.44 2.23
CA LEU A 129 -11.64 1.62 3.15
C LEU A 129 -10.76 2.54 4.00
N LYS A 130 -10.84 2.44 5.32
CA LYS A 130 -9.90 3.08 6.25
C LYS A 130 -8.61 2.27 6.29
N VAL A 131 -7.52 2.81 5.78
CA VAL A 131 -6.24 2.10 5.68
C VAL A 131 -5.23 2.75 6.63
N ARG A 132 -4.58 1.91 7.44
CA ARG A 132 -3.42 2.30 8.24
C ARG A 132 -2.14 1.77 7.60
N PHE A 133 -1.29 2.67 7.15
CA PHE A 133 0.04 2.34 6.65
C PHE A 133 1.06 2.45 7.78
N VAL A 134 2.00 1.49 7.85
CA VAL A 134 3.07 1.45 8.84
C VAL A 134 4.38 1.17 8.13
N MET A 135 5.35 2.06 8.30
CA MET A 135 6.68 1.94 7.68
C MET A 135 7.77 2.56 8.56
N GLU A 136 9.02 2.17 8.31
CA GLU A 136 10.19 2.75 8.99
C GLU A 136 10.91 3.85 8.17
N VAL A 137 10.45 4.13 6.94
CA VAL A 137 11.11 5.07 6.00
C VAL A 137 10.19 6.25 5.68
N ALA A 138 10.71 7.48 5.80
CA ALA A 138 9.95 8.71 5.64
C ALA A 138 9.28 8.85 4.27
N TRP A 139 10.04 8.65 3.19
CA TRP A 139 9.51 8.82 1.84
C TRP A 139 8.40 7.81 1.50
N GLN A 140 8.39 6.64 2.14
CA GLN A 140 7.30 5.67 1.97
C GLN A 140 6.00 6.18 2.59
N ALA A 141 6.08 6.85 3.74
CA ALA A 141 4.95 7.55 4.35
C ALA A 141 4.49 8.74 3.47
N HIS A 142 5.44 9.48 2.90
CA HIS A 142 5.13 10.55 1.94
C HIS A 142 4.40 10.01 0.70
N PHE A 143 4.85 8.88 0.14
CA PHE A 143 4.20 8.24 -0.99
C PHE A 143 2.71 7.95 -0.70
N VAL A 144 2.39 7.33 0.45
CA VAL A 144 0.99 7.02 0.77
C VAL A 144 0.17 8.26 1.12
N LYS A 145 0.78 9.30 1.70
CA LYS A 145 0.14 10.61 1.92
C LYS A 145 -0.27 11.30 0.62
N ASN A 146 0.50 11.09 -0.46
CA ASN A 146 0.18 11.58 -1.80
C ASN A 146 -0.87 10.73 -2.50
N MET A 147 -0.75 9.40 -2.42
CA MET A 147 -1.58 8.50 -3.23
C MET A 147 -2.97 8.20 -2.67
N PHE A 148 -3.19 8.41 -1.37
CA PHE A 148 -4.45 8.12 -0.70
C PHE A 148 -5.15 9.40 -0.22
N ILE A 149 -6.46 9.31 0.02
CA ILE A 149 -7.25 10.47 0.46
C ILE A 149 -6.92 10.76 1.91
N ARG A 150 -6.47 11.99 2.17
CA ARG A 150 -6.07 12.46 3.49
C ARG A 150 -7.32 12.76 4.33
N PRO A 151 -7.49 12.12 5.50
CA PRO A 151 -8.57 12.45 6.42
C PRO A 151 -8.37 13.85 7.00
N SER A 152 -9.47 14.50 7.37
CA SER A 152 -9.43 15.71 8.19
C SER A 152 -8.99 15.39 9.63
N GLU A 153 -8.55 16.40 10.39
CA GLU A 153 -8.20 16.23 11.81
C GLU A 153 -9.36 15.66 12.64
N GLU A 154 -10.61 16.00 12.29
CA GLU A 154 -11.81 15.46 12.93
C GLU A 154 -11.99 13.98 12.62
N GLU A 155 -11.85 13.58 11.35
CA GLU A 155 -11.94 12.17 10.93
C GLU A 155 -10.83 11.29 11.53
N LEU A 156 -9.68 11.88 11.85
CA LEU A 156 -8.59 11.16 12.52
C LEU A 156 -8.93 10.79 13.97
N LYS A 157 -9.68 11.62 14.71
CA LYS A 157 -9.99 11.39 16.14
C LYS A 157 -10.61 10.02 16.39
N ASP A 158 -11.53 9.63 15.52
CA ASP A 158 -12.27 8.37 15.58
C ASP A 158 -11.82 7.36 14.51
N PHE A 159 -10.60 7.50 13.99
CA PHE A 159 -10.09 6.58 12.99
C PHE A 159 -9.89 5.17 13.57
N VAL A 160 -10.52 4.20 12.91
CA VAL A 160 -10.38 2.77 13.16
C VAL A 160 -10.07 2.14 11.81
N PRO A 161 -8.88 1.58 11.60
CA PRO A 161 -8.51 1.01 10.31
C PRO A 161 -9.35 -0.24 10.01
N ASP A 162 -9.87 -0.29 8.79
CA ASP A 162 -10.44 -1.50 8.21
C ASP A 162 -9.34 -2.42 7.69
N PHE A 163 -8.18 -1.88 7.31
CA PHE A 163 -7.08 -2.64 6.74
C PHE A 163 -5.72 -2.03 7.15
N HIS A 164 -4.72 -2.89 7.34
CA HIS A 164 -3.35 -2.48 7.63
C HIS A 164 -2.42 -2.80 6.45
N VAL A 165 -1.47 -1.89 6.17
CA VAL A 165 -0.38 -2.12 5.22
C VAL A 165 0.94 -1.95 5.96
N LEU A 166 1.65 -3.06 6.16
CA LEU A 166 2.94 -3.08 6.83
C LEU A 166 4.04 -3.14 5.79
N ASN A 167 4.81 -2.07 5.66
CA ASN A 167 5.90 -1.98 4.72
C ASN A 167 7.25 -2.19 5.43
N GLY A 168 7.73 -3.44 5.38
CA GLY A 168 9.05 -3.84 5.82
C GLY A 168 9.99 -4.06 4.64
N SER A 169 10.10 -3.11 3.71
CA SER A 169 10.92 -3.22 2.49
C SER A 169 12.40 -3.61 2.73
N LYS A 170 12.92 -3.34 3.93
CA LYS A 170 14.26 -3.74 4.39
C LYS A 170 14.38 -5.21 4.83
N SER A 171 13.27 -5.95 4.89
CA SER A 171 13.24 -7.36 5.28
C SER A 171 13.05 -8.28 4.08
N ASN A 172 13.60 -9.49 4.14
CA ASN A 172 13.58 -10.46 3.05
C ASN A 172 13.30 -11.86 3.61
N ASN A 173 12.61 -12.72 2.87
CA ASN A 173 12.49 -14.14 3.22
C ASN A 173 13.64 -14.96 2.63
N LYS A 174 14.72 -15.14 3.40
CA LYS A 174 15.88 -15.95 2.96
C LYS A 174 15.53 -17.43 2.73
N ASN A 175 14.44 -17.92 3.32
CA ASN A 175 13.97 -19.29 3.21
C ASN A 175 12.85 -19.46 2.16
N PHE A 176 12.70 -18.51 1.23
CA PHE A 176 11.62 -18.50 0.24
C PHE A 176 11.45 -19.82 -0.53
N LYS A 177 12.54 -20.54 -0.81
CA LYS A 177 12.51 -21.84 -1.50
C LYS A 177 11.79 -22.91 -0.70
N SER A 178 12.02 -22.99 0.62
CA SER A 178 11.32 -23.96 1.48
C SER A 178 9.84 -23.61 1.65
N ASP A 179 9.52 -22.32 1.56
CA ASP A 179 8.14 -21.82 1.63
C ASP A 179 7.41 -21.91 0.28
N GLY A 180 8.06 -22.42 -0.78
CA GLY A 180 7.49 -22.55 -2.12
C GLY A 180 7.24 -21.22 -2.83
N LEU A 181 7.94 -20.16 -2.43
CA LEU A 181 7.81 -18.82 -3.00
C LEU A 181 8.78 -18.62 -4.18
N ASN A 182 8.56 -17.55 -4.95
CA ASN A 182 9.29 -17.25 -6.18
C ASN A 182 10.67 -16.63 -5.90
N SER A 183 10.76 -15.74 -4.92
CA SER A 183 12.00 -15.07 -4.52
C SER A 183 11.98 -14.68 -3.05
N GLU A 184 13.06 -14.06 -2.55
CA GLU A 184 13.11 -13.49 -1.20
C GLU A 184 12.15 -12.30 -1.00
N THR A 185 11.62 -11.74 -2.09
CA THR A 185 10.61 -10.66 -2.10
C THR A 185 9.22 -11.25 -1.92
N PHE A 186 8.36 -10.54 -1.20
CA PHE A 186 6.97 -10.95 -1.05
C PHE A 186 6.05 -9.74 -0.87
N ILE A 187 4.91 -9.79 -1.55
CA ILE A 187 3.77 -8.89 -1.35
C ILE A 187 2.59 -9.80 -1.01
N ALA A 188 2.31 -9.97 0.27
CA ALA A 188 1.33 -10.94 0.75
C ALA A 188 0.11 -10.27 1.36
N PHE A 189 -1.06 -10.89 1.19
CA PHE A 189 -2.35 -10.41 1.69
C PHE A 189 -3.03 -11.47 2.56
N ASN A 190 -3.61 -11.04 3.67
CA ASN A 190 -4.53 -11.80 4.49
C ASN A 190 -5.82 -10.99 4.64
N LEU A 191 -6.89 -11.46 4.00
CA LEU A 191 -8.18 -10.76 3.99
C LEU A 191 -9.00 -11.03 5.25
N THR A 192 -8.67 -12.06 6.02
CA THR A 192 -9.29 -12.37 7.31
C THR A 192 -8.81 -11.41 8.38
N ASP A 193 -7.49 -11.29 8.54
CA ASP A 193 -6.87 -10.37 9.50
C ASP A 193 -6.81 -8.93 8.96
N LYS A 194 -7.12 -8.75 7.66
CA LYS A 194 -7.15 -7.47 6.94
C LYS A 194 -5.79 -6.77 6.95
N ILE A 195 -4.75 -7.52 6.55
CA ILE A 195 -3.36 -7.06 6.54
C ILE A 195 -2.73 -7.34 5.17
N GLN A 196 -1.99 -6.36 4.66
CA GLN A 196 -1.01 -6.50 3.59
C GLN A 196 0.38 -6.36 4.21
N ILE A 197 1.31 -7.23 3.83
CA ILE A 197 2.72 -7.14 4.20
C ILE A 197 3.59 -7.05 2.94
N ILE A 198 4.61 -6.18 2.99
CA ILE A 198 5.58 -5.97 1.91
C ILE A 198 6.98 -6.21 2.46
N GLY A 199 7.72 -7.13 1.83
CA GLY A 199 9.12 -7.42 2.11
C GLY A 199 9.98 -7.39 0.84
N GLY A 200 11.20 -6.87 0.96
CA GLY A 200 12.24 -6.81 -0.07
C GLY A 200 12.05 -5.69 -1.09
N SER A 201 10.81 -5.48 -1.55
CA SER A 201 10.52 -4.48 -2.57
C SER A 201 10.42 -3.07 -1.98
N TRP A 202 11.16 -2.14 -2.60
CA TRP A 202 11.05 -0.71 -2.35
C TRP A 202 10.16 0.00 -3.38
N TYR A 203 9.49 -0.73 -4.27
CA TYR A 203 8.64 -0.09 -5.26
C TYR A 203 7.36 0.46 -4.60
N GLY A 204 7.23 1.79 -4.52
CA GLY A 204 6.08 2.44 -3.85
C GLY A 204 4.72 2.01 -4.39
N GLY A 205 4.65 1.65 -5.68
CA GLY A 205 3.42 1.17 -6.32
C GLY A 205 2.81 -0.08 -5.68
N GLU A 206 3.58 -0.88 -4.92
CA GLU A 206 3.03 -2.04 -4.18
C GLU A 206 2.05 -1.61 -3.06
N MET A 207 2.28 -0.45 -2.42
CA MET A 207 1.37 0.11 -1.42
C MET A 207 0.05 0.59 -2.07
N LYS A 208 0.11 1.22 -3.25
CA LYS A 208 -1.09 1.67 -4.00
C LYS A 208 -1.87 0.49 -4.57
N LYS A 209 -1.20 -0.39 -5.32
CA LYS A 209 -1.86 -1.46 -6.09
C LYS A 209 -2.34 -2.62 -5.22
N GLY A 210 -1.77 -2.81 -4.03
CA GLY A 210 -2.31 -3.73 -3.03
C GLY A 210 -3.72 -3.32 -2.60
N MET A 211 -3.90 -2.08 -2.16
CA MET A 211 -5.23 -1.59 -1.76
C MET A 211 -6.21 -1.53 -2.93
N PHE A 212 -5.74 -1.18 -4.14
CA PHE A 212 -6.57 -1.30 -5.34
C PHE A 212 -7.06 -2.74 -5.58
N SER A 213 -6.23 -3.75 -5.30
CA SER A 213 -6.63 -5.16 -5.39
C SER A 213 -7.68 -5.52 -4.34
N VAL A 214 -7.57 -4.97 -3.12
CA VAL A 214 -8.58 -5.14 -2.07
C VAL A 214 -9.91 -4.50 -2.47
N MET A 215 -9.90 -3.30 -3.05
CA MET A 215 -11.12 -2.64 -3.56
C MET A 215 -11.77 -3.46 -4.70
N ASN A 216 -10.97 -4.03 -5.59
CA ASN A 216 -11.45 -4.93 -6.65
C ASN A 216 -12.09 -6.22 -6.12
N TYR A 217 -11.78 -6.62 -4.88
CA TYR A 217 -12.42 -7.77 -4.24
C TYR A 217 -13.70 -7.36 -3.49
N LEU A 218 -13.69 -6.22 -2.79
CA LEU A 218 -14.78 -5.82 -1.89
C LEU A 218 -15.96 -5.13 -2.58
N LEU A 219 -15.72 -4.38 -3.67
CA LEU A 219 -16.75 -3.55 -4.31
C LEU A 219 -17.68 -4.33 -5.26
N PRO A 220 -17.19 -5.23 -6.14
CA PRO A 220 -18.07 -5.91 -7.09
C PRO A 220 -19.21 -6.73 -6.45
N PRO A 221 -19.02 -7.43 -5.32
CA PRO A 221 -20.13 -8.10 -4.61
C PRO A 221 -21.23 -7.15 -4.13
N LYS A 222 -20.94 -5.85 -4.00
CA LYS A 222 -21.90 -4.80 -3.65
C LYS A 222 -22.51 -4.13 -4.89
N ASN A 223 -22.33 -4.73 -6.08
CA ASN A 223 -22.75 -4.18 -7.38
C ASN A 223 -22.13 -2.80 -7.69
N ILE A 224 -20.89 -2.57 -7.22
CA ILE A 224 -20.12 -1.36 -7.51
C ILE A 224 -18.93 -1.75 -8.39
N ALA A 225 -18.84 -1.14 -9.58
CA ALA A 225 -17.73 -1.37 -10.48
C ALA A 225 -16.42 -0.80 -9.88
N SER A 226 -15.40 -1.66 -9.76
CA SER A 226 -14.04 -1.24 -9.41
C SER A 226 -13.17 -1.30 -10.68
N MET A 227 -12.68 -0.14 -11.11
CA MET A 227 -12.20 0.05 -12.48
C MET A 227 -10.74 0.50 -12.50
N HIS A 228 -9.94 -0.10 -13.40
CA HIS A 228 -8.61 0.40 -13.70
C HIS A 228 -8.68 1.37 -14.89
N CYS A 229 -9.17 2.58 -14.62
CA CYS A 229 -9.32 3.64 -15.60
C CYS A 229 -8.93 5.00 -14.98
N SER A 230 -8.56 5.95 -15.82
CA SER A 230 -8.62 7.37 -15.45
C SER A 230 -10.00 7.94 -15.79
N ALA A 231 -10.35 9.09 -15.22
CA ALA A 231 -11.65 9.72 -15.43
C ALA A 231 -11.58 11.25 -15.41
N ASN A 232 -12.40 11.92 -16.21
CA ASN A 232 -12.54 13.38 -16.20
C ASN A 232 -13.98 13.83 -16.53
N ARG A 233 -14.30 15.08 -16.16
CA ARG A 233 -15.62 15.68 -16.31
C ARG A 233 -15.58 16.92 -17.22
N GLY A 234 -16.52 17.01 -18.14
CA GLY A 234 -16.71 18.18 -18.99
C GLY A 234 -17.50 19.28 -18.28
N LYS A 235 -17.44 20.51 -18.80
CA LYS A 235 -18.23 21.64 -18.25
C LYS A 235 -19.74 21.41 -18.32
N ASP A 236 -20.18 20.54 -19.23
CA ASP A 236 -21.58 20.10 -19.40
C ASP A 236 -21.98 18.98 -18.42
N GLY A 237 -21.08 18.55 -17.53
CA GLY A 237 -21.29 17.45 -16.59
C GLY A 237 -21.03 16.05 -17.18
N SER A 238 -20.70 15.94 -18.47
CA SER A 238 -20.37 14.64 -19.10
C SER A 238 -19.14 14.01 -18.44
N VAL A 239 -19.21 12.72 -18.12
CA VAL A 239 -18.07 11.96 -17.55
C VAL A 239 -17.52 11.00 -18.60
N ALA A 240 -16.19 10.97 -18.73
CA ALA A 240 -15.49 10.01 -19.58
C ALA A 240 -14.57 9.12 -18.74
N LEU A 241 -14.52 7.83 -19.08
CA LEU A 241 -13.66 6.82 -18.47
C LEU A 241 -12.68 6.29 -19.51
N PHE A 242 -11.40 6.19 -19.15
CA PHE A 242 -10.34 5.75 -20.04
C PHE A 242 -9.70 4.47 -19.50
N PHE A 243 -10.08 3.31 -20.04
CA PHE A 243 -9.49 2.02 -19.67
C PHE A 243 -8.16 1.79 -20.39
N GLY A 244 -7.22 1.12 -19.72
CA GLY A 244 -5.93 0.80 -20.32
C GLY A 244 -4.92 0.24 -19.32
N LEU A 245 -3.85 -0.37 -19.85
CA LEU A 245 -2.74 -0.85 -19.04
C LEU A 245 -1.80 0.30 -18.63
N SER A 246 -0.79 -0.01 -17.81
CA SER A 246 0.22 0.98 -17.45
C SER A 246 0.96 1.45 -18.71
N GLY A 247 1.15 2.76 -18.85
CA GLY A 247 1.85 3.35 -20.00
C GLY A 247 1.03 3.49 -21.30
N THR A 248 -0.26 3.13 -21.31
CA THR A 248 -1.09 3.20 -22.54
C THR A 248 -1.87 4.52 -22.70
N GLY A 249 -1.42 5.61 -22.06
CA GLY A 249 -1.99 6.94 -22.25
C GLY A 249 -3.14 7.35 -21.32
N LYS A 250 -3.59 6.52 -20.36
CA LYS A 250 -4.68 6.88 -19.43
C LYS A 250 -4.49 8.25 -18.78
N THR A 251 -3.36 8.45 -18.10
CA THR A 251 -3.05 9.70 -17.39
C THR A 251 -2.89 10.88 -18.36
N THR A 252 -2.23 10.67 -19.49
CA THR A 252 -2.03 11.71 -20.51
C THR A 252 -3.37 12.18 -21.10
N LEU A 253 -4.26 11.25 -21.45
CA LEU A 253 -5.54 11.55 -22.09
C LEU A 253 -6.58 12.10 -21.10
N SER A 254 -6.50 11.74 -19.81
CA SER A 254 -7.41 12.31 -18.80
C SER A 254 -7.06 13.75 -18.43
N THR A 255 -5.82 14.18 -18.63
CA THR A 255 -5.32 15.52 -18.28
C THR A 255 -5.57 16.52 -19.43
N ASP A 256 -6.82 16.58 -19.89
CA ASP A 256 -7.26 17.54 -20.91
C ASP A 256 -7.53 18.91 -20.25
N PRO A 257 -6.90 20.02 -20.69
CA PRO A 257 -7.14 21.34 -20.11
C PRO A 257 -8.59 21.84 -20.22
N LYS A 258 -9.43 21.21 -21.04
CA LYS A 258 -10.85 21.53 -21.20
C LYS A 258 -11.76 20.73 -20.26
N ARG A 259 -11.20 19.80 -19.47
CA ARG A 259 -11.95 18.90 -18.59
C ARG A 259 -11.34 18.89 -17.19
N GLU A 260 -12.18 18.65 -16.19
CA GLU A 260 -11.78 18.55 -14.80
C GLU A 260 -11.38 17.11 -14.49
N LEU A 261 -10.15 16.89 -14.04
CA LEU A 261 -9.66 15.56 -13.68
C LEU A 261 -10.39 15.03 -12.44
N ILE A 262 -10.89 13.80 -12.53
CA ILE A 262 -11.48 13.08 -11.39
C ILE A 262 -10.41 12.20 -10.73
N GLY A 263 -9.61 11.46 -11.53
CA GLY A 263 -8.51 10.62 -11.04
C GLY A 263 -7.79 9.83 -12.13
N ASP A 264 -6.64 9.24 -11.77
CA ASP A 264 -5.72 8.50 -12.67
C ASP A 264 -5.15 7.15 -12.15
#